data_AF-A0A645BRK9-F1
#
_entry.id   AF-A0A645BRK9-F1
#
_cell.length_a   1.000
_cell.length_b   1.000
_cell.length_c   1.000
_cell.angle_alpha   90.00
_cell.angle_beta   90.00
_cell.angle_gamma   90.00
#
_symmetry.space_group_name_H-M   'P 1'
#
loop_
_entity.id
_entity.type
_entity.pdbx_description
1 polymer ?
#
loop_
_entity_poly.entity_id
_entity_poly.type
_entity_poly.pdbx_seq_one_letter_code
_entity_poly.pdbx_strand_id
1 'polypeptide(L)'
;MQPIDFRIYENGLELFPYQDLYFTTFDYGDITPVFPESQPEILEPGDLRKKHVFLVTGIASPQPLIEKLELKTYNLYPKSFPDHHFFKEEDIEEIKLEMDTVDVDDDDKIIVTTEKDAIRFRALSFLDEGFKKRLYYIPIEVIFLEKTEKESFNKKINKHVRSYQTNIRLSKKQDR
;
A
#
# COMPACT_ATOMS: atom_id res chain seq x y z
N MET A 1 -13.25 -13.00 6.97
CA MET A 1 -13.27 -14.36 7.58
C MET A 1 -14.43 -14.44 8.55
N GLN A 2 -15.03 -15.62 8.64
CA GLN A 2 -16.06 -15.92 9.63
C GLN A 2 -15.40 -16.44 10.93
N PRO A 3 -16.07 -16.34 12.09
CA PRO A 3 -15.57 -16.86 13.36
C PRO A 3 -15.10 -18.32 13.33
N ILE A 4 -15.69 -19.14 12.46
CA ILE A 4 -15.33 -20.55 12.31
C ILE A 4 -13.95 -20.75 11.66
N ASP A 5 -13.53 -19.84 10.77
CA ASP A 5 -12.25 -19.93 10.07
C ASP A 5 -11.08 -19.81 11.07
N PHE A 6 -11.15 -18.82 11.97
CA PHE A 6 -10.14 -18.61 13.02
C PHE A 6 -9.96 -19.85 13.89
N ARG A 7 -11.08 -20.48 14.28
CA ARG A 7 -11.07 -21.68 15.11
C ARG A 7 -10.47 -22.89 14.38
N ILE A 8 -10.69 -23.01 13.07
CA ILE A 8 -10.07 -24.05 12.26
C ILE A 8 -8.56 -23.85 12.22
N TYR A 9 -8.08 -22.63 11.99
CA TYR A 9 -6.65 -22.32 11.97
C TYR A 9 -5.98 -22.55 13.33
N GLU A 10 -6.58 -22.09 14.43
CA GLU A 10 -6.04 -22.31 15.78
C GLU A 10 -5.83 -23.79 16.09
N ASN A 11 -6.84 -24.62 15.80
CA ASN A 11 -6.77 -26.05 16.10
C ASN A 11 -5.85 -26.82 15.13
N GLY A 12 -5.71 -26.35 13.89
CA GLY A 12 -4.89 -27.01 12.86
C GLY A 12 -3.39 -26.74 12.97
N LEU A 13 -2.97 -25.71 13.71
CA LEU A 13 -1.57 -25.32 13.85
C LEU A 13 -0.84 -26.01 15.01
N GLU A 14 -1.54 -26.78 15.85
CA GLU A 14 -0.98 -27.53 17.00
C GLU A 14 -0.02 -26.69 17.88
N LEU A 15 -0.43 -25.46 18.20
CA LEU A 15 0.43 -24.50 18.90
C LEU A 15 0.79 -24.97 20.31
N PHE A 16 2.06 -24.75 20.69
CA PHE A 16 2.50 -24.97 22.06
C PHE A 16 1.86 -23.94 23.03
N PRO A 17 1.72 -24.27 24.33
CA PRO A 17 1.07 -23.38 25.32
C PRO A 17 1.69 -21.98 25.49
N TYR A 18 2.88 -21.75 24.95
CA TYR A 18 3.62 -20.47 25.00
C TYR A 18 3.64 -19.71 23.66
N GLN A 19 3.02 -20.25 22.61
CA GLN A 19 2.90 -19.59 21.31
C GLN A 19 1.59 -18.79 21.27
N ASP A 20 1.70 -17.54 20.86
CA ASP A 20 0.54 -16.68 20.62
C ASP A 20 0.26 -16.66 19.11
N LEU A 21 -1.00 -16.82 18.74
CA LEU A 21 -1.48 -16.64 17.38
C LEU A 21 -2.13 -15.27 17.25
N TYR A 22 -1.88 -14.61 16.12
CA TYR A 22 -2.50 -13.34 15.78
C TYR A 22 -2.93 -13.38 14.34
N PHE A 23 -4.12 -12.87 14.04
CA PHE A 23 -4.60 -12.79 12.67
C PHE A 23 -4.55 -11.36 12.15
N THR A 24 -4.00 -11.20 10.95
CA THR A 24 -3.87 -9.92 10.28
C THR A 24 -4.47 -9.97 8.89
N THR A 25 -4.83 -8.81 8.35
CA THR A 25 -5.24 -8.64 6.97
C THR A 25 -4.57 -7.41 6.36
N PHE A 26 -4.68 -7.27 5.05
CA PHE A 26 -4.27 -6.06 4.36
C PHE A 26 -5.42 -5.06 4.35
N ASP A 27 -5.10 -3.81 4.67
CA ASP A 27 -5.94 -2.67 4.36
C ASP A 27 -5.17 -1.69 3.49
N TYR A 28 -5.88 -0.69 2.98
CA TYR A 28 -5.30 0.34 2.13
C TYR A 28 -5.51 1.70 2.76
N GLY A 29 -4.43 2.47 2.83
CA GLY A 29 -4.43 3.82 3.39
C GLY A 29 -4.98 4.87 2.44
N ASP A 30 -4.70 6.13 2.77
CA ASP A 30 -5.09 7.28 1.96
C ASP A 30 -4.27 7.36 0.67
N ILE A 31 -4.92 7.83 -0.40
CA ILE A 31 -4.35 7.92 -1.74
C ILE A 31 -3.39 9.11 -1.73
N THR A 32 -2.10 8.79 -1.82
CA THR A 32 -1.02 9.73 -1.53
C THR A 32 -0.32 10.14 -2.82
N PRO A 33 0.02 11.43 -3.01
CA PRO A 33 0.67 11.87 -4.24
C PRO A 33 2.07 11.26 -4.38
N VAL A 34 2.39 10.80 -5.59
CA VAL A 34 3.74 10.30 -5.90
C VAL A 34 4.74 11.45 -5.91
N PHE A 35 4.32 12.64 -6.38
CA PHE A 35 5.10 13.87 -6.46
C PHE A 35 4.44 15.01 -5.66
N PRO A 36 4.60 15.04 -4.31
CA PRO A 36 3.99 16.05 -3.45
C PRO A 36 4.38 17.49 -3.79
N GLU A 37 5.54 17.69 -4.43
CA GLU A 37 6.00 18.98 -4.92
C GLU A 37 5.17 19.53 -6.09
N SER A 38 4.55 18.65 -6.89
CA SER A 38 3.68 19.03 -8.00
C SER A 38 2.22 19.16 -7.55
N GLN A 39 1.78 18.28 -6.63
CA GLN A 39 0.44 18.27 -6.03
C GLN A 39 0.51 17.63 -4.63
N PRO A 40 0.41 18.39 -3.53
CA PRO A 40 0.56 17.86 -2.17
C PRO A 40 -0.72 17.27 -1.56
N GLU A 41 -1.87 17.41 -2.23
CA GLU A 41 -3.16 16.93 -1.72
C GLU A 41 -3.16 15.41 -1.53
N ILE A 42 -3.57 14.95 -0.35
CA ILE A 42 -3.84 13.54 -0.05
C ILE A 42 -5.34 13.33 -0.18
N LEU A 43 -5.76 12.25 -0.87
CA LEU A 43 -7.16 11.94 -1.09
C LEU A 43 -7.59 10.80 -0.17
N GLU A 44 -8.71 10.96 0.51
CA GLU A 44 -9.29 9.87 1.27
C GLU A 44 -9.95 8.85 0.32
N PRO A 45 -10.10 7.58 0.72
CA PRO A 45 -10.79 6.58 -0.11
C PRO A 45 -12.21 6.99 -0.54
N GLY A 46 -12.85 7.90 0.19
CA GLY A 46 -14.18 8.44 -0.14
C GLY A 46 -14.20 9.42 -1.31
N ASP A 47 -13.08 10.07 -1.61
CA ASP A 47 -12.95 11.06 -2.69
C ASP A 47 -12.92 10.40 -4.07
N LEU A 48 -12.44 9.15 -4.14
CA LEU A 48 -12.39 8.35 -5.35
C LEU A 48 -13.75 8.18 -6.03
N ARG A 49 -14.87 8.27 -5.29
CA ARG A 49 -16.23 8.15 -5.84
C ARG A 49 -16.55 9.19 -6.90
N LYS A 50 -15.88 10.34 -6.88
CA LYS A 50 -16.09 11.44 -7.83
C LYS A 50 -15.02 11.49 -8.92
N LYS A 51 -14.07 10.55 -8.93
CA LYS A 51 -12.89 10.56 -9.81
C LYS A 51 -12.94 9.41 -10.80
N HIS A 52 -12.38 9.66 -11.98
CA HIS A 52 -11.99 8.64 -12.94
C HIS A 52 -10.60 8.14 -12.57
N VAL A 53 -10.51 6.88 -12.16
CA VAL A 53 -9.31 6.27 -11.59
C VAL A 53 -8.67 5.36 -12.62
N PHE A 54 -7.51 5.76 -13.12
CA PHE A 54 -6.66 4.96 -13.99
C PHE A 54 -5.69 4.17 -13.12
N LEU A 55 -5.98 2.89 -12.88
CA LEU A 55 -5.12 2.04 -12.06
C LEU A 55 -3.99 1.50 -12.94
N VAL A 56 -2.76 1.93 -12.67
CA VAL A 56 -1.57 1.50 -13.41
C VAL A 56 -0.67 0.72 -12.48
N THR A 57 -0.43 -0.57 -12.75
CA THR A 57 0.41 -1.41 -11.86
C THR A 57 1.32 -2.36 -12.63
N GLY A 58 2.49 -2.64 -12.06
CA GLY A 58 3.48 -3.60 -12.58
C GLY A 58 3.85 -4.62 -11.50
N ILE A 59 2.82 -5.21 -10.87
CA ILE A 59 2.94 -6.24 -9.82
C ILE A 59 2.38 -7.59 -10.28
N ALA A 60 2.89 -8.69 -9.73
CA ALA A 60 2.50 -10.05 -10.11
C ALA A 60 0.99 -10.37 -9.96
N SER A 61 0.30 -9.76 -8.99
CA SER A 61 -1.12 -10.04 -8.73
C SER A 61 -1.88 -8.74 -8.41
N PRO A 62 -2.41 -8.03 -9.42
CA PRO A 62 -3.14 -6.78 -9.24
C PRO A 62 -4.60 -6.99 -8.80
N GLN A 63 -5.13 -8.20 -8.97
CA GLN A 63 -6.56 -8.50 -8.77
C GLN A 63 -7.12 -8.06 -7.40
N PRO A 64 -6.46 -8.32 -6.25
CA PRO A 64 -6.98 -7.88 -4.96
C PRO A 64 -7.08 -6.35 -4.81
N LEU A 65 -6.20 -5.61 -5.49
CA LEU A 65 -6.23 -4.15 -5.51
C LEU A 65 -7.35 -3.63 -6.41
N ILE A 66 -7.53 -4.25 -7.58
CA ILE A 66 -8.65 -3.94 -8.49
C ILE A 66 -9.97 -4.07 -7.73
N GLU A 67 -10.22 -5.23 -7.13
CA GLU A 67 -11.46 -5.50 -6.37
C GLU A 67 -11.68 -4.50 -5.22
N LYS A 68 -10.60 -4.08 -4.54
CA LYS A 68 -10.72 -3.06 -3.49
C LYS A 68 -11.11 -1.70 -4.06
N LEU A 69 -10.55 -1.29 -5.20
CA LEU A 69 -10.81 0.01 -5.82
C LEU A 69 -12.19 0.08 -6.49
N GLU A 70 -12.70 -1.03 -7.04
CA GLU A 70 -14.06 -1.13 -7.56
C GLU A 70 -15.13 -0.84 -6.49
N LEU A 71 -14.81 -1.12 -5.21
CA LEU A 71 -15.69 -0.75 -4.09
C LEU A 71 -15.64 0.74 -3.72
N LYS A 72 -14.70 1.51 -4.29
CA LYS A 72 -14.45 2.92 -3.96
C LYS A 72 -14.81 3.88 -5.08
N THR A 73 -14.79 3.44 -6.34
CA THR A 73 -15.19 4.25 -7.49
C THR A 73 -16.00 3.43 -8.49
N TYR A 74 -16.88 4.09 -9.24
CA TYR A 74 -17.60 3.49 -10.36
C TYR A 74 -16.82 3.60 -11.69
N ASN A 75 -15.77 4.43 -11.72
CA ASN A 75 -15.03 4.76 -12.93
C ASN A 75 -13.58 4.29 -12.81
N LEU A 76 -13.38 2.97 -12.78
CA LEU A 76 -12.06 2.34 -12.69
C LEU A 76 -11.60 1.84 -14.07
N TYR A 77 -10.37 2.21 -14.45
CA TYR A 77 -9.72 1.82 -15.70
C TYR A 77 -8.41 1.10 -15.37
N PRO A 78 -8.42 -0.23 -15.21
CA PRO A 78 -7.23 -0.98 -14.81
C PRO A 78 -6.33 -1.30 -16.00
N LYS A 79 -5.06 -0.91 -15.89
CA LYS A 79 -3.95 -1.24 -16.79
C LYS A 79 -2.84 -1.95 -16.03
N SER A 80 -2.66 -3.23 -16.33
CA SER A 80 -1.66 -4.09 -15.67
C SER A 80 -0.49 -4.38 -16.61
N PHE A 81 0.71 -4.22 -16.09
CA PHE A 81 1.97 -4.54 -16.73
C PHE A 81 2.61 -5.77 -16.06
N PRO A 82 3.60 -6.42 -16.69
CA PRO A 82 4.33 -7.53 -16.06
C PRO A 82 4.93 -7.16 -14.70
N ASP A 83 5.15 -8.15 -13.85
CA ASP A 83 5.81 -7.91 -12.57
C ASP A 83 7.20 -7.31 -12.79
N HIS A 84 7.56 -6.33 -11.95
CA HIS A 84 8.80 -5.58 -12.10
C HIS A 84 8.92 -4.76 -13.39
N HIS A 85 7.81 -4.42 -14.05
CA HIS A 85 7.82 -3.58 -15.26
C HIS A 85 8.58 -2.27 -15.07
N PHE A 86 9.42 -1.96 -16.06
CA PHE A 86 10.11 -0.68 -16.17
C PHE A 86 9.32 0.19 -17.16
N PHE A 87 8.63 1.20 -16.62
CA PHE A 87 7.81 2.12 -17.40
C PHE A 87 8.67 2.95 -18.35
N LYS A 88 8.34 2.90 -19.64
CA LYS A 88 9.00 3.64 -20.72
C LYS A 88 8.13 4.80 -21.18
N GLU A 89 8.70 5.67 -22.01
CA GLU A 89 7.97 6.80 -22.61
C GLU A 89 6.71 6.34 -23.36
N GLU A 90 6.79 5.22 -24.09
CA GLU A 90 5.64 4.70 -24.83
C GLU A 90 4.49 4.28 -23.90
N ASP A 91 4.81 3.72 -22.72
CA ASP A 91 3.80 3.35 -21.73
C ASP A 91 3.08 4.58 -21.18
N ILE A 92 3.83 5.67 -20.94
CA ILE A 92 3.27 6.93 -20.43
C ILE A 92 2.35 7.58 -21.46
N GLU A 93 2.76 7.59 -22.73
CA GLU A 93 1.93 8.10 -23.81
C GLU A 93 0.66 7.26 -24.01
N GLU A 94 0.76 5.93 -23.89
CA GLU A 94 -0.41 5.05 -23.93
C GLU A 94 -1.39 5.35 -22.78
N ILE A 95 -0.89 5.55 -21.55
CA ILE A 95 -1.72 5.91 -20.39
C ILE A 95 -2.42 7.26 -20.63
N LYS A 96 -1.71 8.26 -21.16
CA LYS A 96 -2.31 9.57 -21.47
C LYS A 96 -3.40 9.46 -22.52
N LEU A 97 -3.16 8.72 -23.61
CA LEU A 97 -4.16 8.49 -24.64
C LEU A 97 -5.41 7.81 -24.08
N GLU A 98 -5.25 6.85 -23.16
CA GLU A 98 -6.37 6.22 -22.46
C GLU A 98 -7.15 7.22 -21.61
N MET A 99 -6.45 8.11 -20.89
CA MET A 99 -7.06 9.21 -20.12
C MET A 99 -7.83 10.21 -20.98
N ASP A 100 -7.36 10.47 -22.20
CA ASP A 100 -7.99 11.39 -23.14
C ASP A 100 -9.29 10.83 -23.74
N THR A 101 -9.53 9.50 -23.65
CA THR A 101 -10.80 8.90 -24.10
C THR A 101 -12.00 9.26 -23.22
N VAL A 102 -11.75 9.78 -22.02
CA VAL A 102 -12.78 10.15 -21.05
C VAL A 102 -13.01 11.66 -21.10
N ASP A 103 -14.22 12.07 -21.48
CA ASP A 103 -14.63 13.47 -21.60
C ASP A 103 -15.11 14.05 -20.26
N VAL A 104 -14.15 14.34 -19.37
CA VAL A 104 -14.34 15.01 -18.07
C VAL A 104 -13.18 15.95 -17.80
N ASP A 105 -13.33 16.84 -16.82
CA ASP A 105 -12.27 17.75 -16.39
C ASP A 105 -11.02 16.98 -15.95
N ASP A 106 -9.84 17.48 -16.32
CA ASP A 106 -8.55 16.85 -16.00
C ASP A 106 -8.31 16.68 -14.50
N ASP A 107 -8.88 17.56 -13.67
CA ASP A 107 -8.80 17.48 -12.21
C ASP A 107 -9.59 16.29 -11.65
N ASP A 108 -10.55 15.75 -12.41
CA ASP A 108 -11.33 14.56 -12.04
C ASP A 108 -10.70 13.25 -12.53
N LYS A 109 -9.61 13.32 -13.30
CA LYS A 109 -8.83 12.15 -13.73
C LYS A 109 -7.61 11.98 -12.84
N ILE A 110 -7.49 10.81 -12.21
CA ILE A 110 -6.31 10.47 -11.41
C ILE A 110 -5.73 9.14 -11.84
N ILE A 111 -4.41 9.01 -11.71
CA ILE A 111 -3.69 7.75 -11.88
C ILE A 111 -3.38 7.23 -10.48
N VAL A 112 -3.77 6.00 -10.20
CA VAL A 112 -3.44 5.31 -8.94
C VAL A 112 -2.50 4.16 -9.25
N THR A 113 -1.44 4.03 -8.47
CA THR A 113 -0.46 2.94 -8.59
C THR A 113 -0.13 2.33 -7.22
N THR A 114 0.74 1.32 -7.19
CA THR A 114 1.22 0.71 -5.95
C THR A 114 2.41 1.48 -5.37
N GLU A 115 2.72 1.32 -4.08
CA GLU A 115 3.94 1.90 -3.48
C GLU A 115 5.23 1.48 -4.22
N LYS A 116 5.29 0.23 -4.69
CA LYS A 116 6.45 -0.28 -5.42
C LYS A 116 6.62 0.39 -6.78
N ASP A 117 5.51 0.56 -7.50
CA ASP A 117 5.51 1.19 -8.82
C ASP A 117 5.70 2.71 -8.70
N ALA A 118 5.20 3.35 -7.64
CA ALA A 118 5.46 4.75 -7.33
C ALA A 118 6.96 5.06 -7.25
N ILE A 119 7.76 4.17 -6.65
CA ILE A 119 9.22 4.30 -6.62
C ILE A 119 9.80 4.29 -8.04
N ARG A 120 9.27 3.45 -8.94
CA ARG A 120 9.73 3.39 -10.33
C ARG A 120 9.33 4.65 -11.09
N PHE A 121 8.11 5.14 -10.92
CA PHE A 121 7.66 6.41 -11.50
C PHE A 121 8.52 7.59 -11.04
N ARG A 122 8.87 7.66 -9.75
CA ARG A 122 9.77 8.70 -9.21
C ARG A 122 11.15 8.69 -9.85
N ALA A 123 11.61 7.54 -10.34
CA ALA A 123 12.90 7.42 -11.01
C ALA A 123 12.87 7.88 -12.48
N LEU A 124 11.70 8.16 -13.05
CA LEU A 124 11.55 8.61 -14.44
C LEU A 124 11.76 10.12 -14.54
N SER A 125 12.79 10.55 -15.28
CA SER A 125 13.10 11.96 -15.47
C SER A 125 12.28 12.66 -16.57
N PHE A 126 11.56 11.89 -17.38
CA PHE A 126 10.84 12.38 -18.56
C PHE A 126 9.33 12.64 -18.32
N LEU A 127 8.84 12.43 -17.09
CA LEU A 127 7.44 12.73 -16.76
C LEU A 127 7.18 14.24 -16.78
N ASP A 128 6.17 14.67 -17.52
CA ASP A 128 5.70 16.04 -17.51
C ASP A 128 4.90 16.39 -16.25
N GLU A 129 4.79 17.68 -15.94
CA GLU A 129 4.10 18.15 -14.74
C GLU A 129 2.60 17.83 -14.71
N GLY A 130 1.94 17.70 -15.87
CA GLY A 130 0.53 17.31 -15.95
C GLY A 130 0.35 15.87 -15.47
N PHE A 131 1.21 14.97 -15.92
CA PHE A 131 1.22 13.58 -15.47
C PHE A 131 1.53 13.47 -13.97
N LYS A 132 2.57 14.18 -13.49
CA LYS A 132 2.97 14.13 -12.08
C LYS A 132 1.87 14.58 -11.12
N LYS A 133 1.14 15.66 -11.46
CA LYS A 133 0.04 16.19 -10.64
C LYS A 133 -1.12 15.21 -10.45
N ARG A 134 -1.29 14.29 -11.39
CA ARG A 134 -2.37 13.30 -11.37
C ARG A 134 -1.94 11.94 -10.86
N LEU A 135 -0.65 11.76 -10.53
CA LEU A 135 -0.11 10.46 -10.14
C LEU A 135 -0.10 10.28 -8.61
N TYR A 136 -0.85 9.29 -8.16
CA TYR A 136 -0.97 8.90 -6.76
C TYR A 136 -0.62 7.42 -6.59
N TYR A 137 -0.26 7.07 -5.36
CA TYR A 137 -0.12 5.68 -4.94
C TYR A 137 -1.05 5.39 -3.77
N ILE A 138 -1.45 4.13 -3.65
CA ILE A 138 -2.24 3.65 -2.52
C ILE A 138 -1.35 2.81 -1.58
N PRO A 139 -1.10 3.27 -0.34
CA PRO A 139 -0.34 2.53 0.65
C PRO A 139 -1.04 1.24 1.04
N ILE A 140 -0.29 0.15 1.22
CA ILE A 140 -0.81 -1.09 1.81
C ILE A 140 -0.37 -1.21 3.26
N GLU A 141 -1.34 -1.44 4.15
CA GLU A 141 -1.12 -1.56 5.58
C GLU A 141 -1.48 -2.95 6.08
N VAL A 142 -0.71 -3.45 7.05
CA VAL A 142 -1.06 -4.68 7.77
C VAL A 142 -1.81 -4.29 9.03
N ILE A 143 -3.07 -4.71 9.11
CA ILE A 143 -3.93 -4.48 10.28
C ILE A 143 -4.23 -5.80 10.98
N PHE A 144 -4.37 -5.76 12.31
CA PHE A 144 -4.91 -6.89 13.07
C PHE A 144 -6.42 -6.95 12.87
N LEU A 145 -6.97 -8.16 12.78
CA LEU A 145 -8.41 -8.34 12.62
C LEU A 145 -9.17 -7.95 13.88
N GLU A 146 -8.61 -8.21 15.06
CA GLU A 146 -9.15 -7.74 16.33
C GLU A 146 -8.25 -6.69 17.00
N LYS A 147 -8.85 -5.65 17.57
CA LYS A 147 -8.09 -4.58 18.26
C LYS A 147 -7.30 -5.11 19.46
N THR A 148 -7.87 -6.08 20.17
CA THR A 148 -7.26 -6.73 21.34
C THR A 148 -5.99 -7.52 20.98
N GLU A 149 -5.94 -8.11 19.78
CA GLU A 149 -4.76 -8.79 19.25
C GLU A 149 -3.60 -7.83 19.04
N LYS A 150 -3.86 -6.65 18.43
CA LYS A 150 -2.84 -5.60 18.24
C LYS A 150 -2.22 -5.16 19.57
N GLU A 151 -3.05 -4.93 20.58
CA GLU A 151 -2.60 -4.49 21.90
C GLU A 151 -1.75 -5.58 22.60
N SER A 152 -2.19 -6.84 22.53
CA SER A 152 -1.46 -7.99 23.07
C SER A 152 -0.10 -8.18 22.38
N PHE A 153 -0.08 -8.15 21.04
CA PHE A 153 1.14 -8.25 20.25
C PHE A 153 2.14 -7.13 20.61
N ASN A 154 1.68 -5.88 20.61
CA ASN A 154 2.52 -4.73 20.95
C ASN A 154 3.08 -4.83 22.38
N LYS A 155 2.27 -5.30 23.34
CA LYS A 155 2.73 -5.53 24.72
C LYS A 155 3.81 -6.60 24.77
N LYS A 156 3.66 -7.70 24.01
CA LYS A 156 4.64 -8.78 23.92
C LYS A 156 5.97 -8.30 23.32
N ILE A 157 5.92 -7.58 22.20
CA ILE A 157 7.12 -6.99 21.57
C ILE A 157 7.81 -5.99 22.51
N ASN A 158 7.06 -5.07 23.12
CA ASN A 158 7.63 -4.08 24.05
C ASN A 158 8.27 -4.74 25.27
N LYS A 159 7.64 -5.77 25.85
CA LYS A 159 8.20 -6.54 26.97
C LYS A 159 9.49 -7.24 26.55
N HIS A 160 9.49 -7.87 25.37
CA HIS A 160 10.66 -8.53 24.80
C HIS A 160 11.81 -7.53 24.63
N VAL A 161 11.63 -6.45 23.88
CA VAL A 161 12.66 -5.42 23.65
C VAL A 161 13.25 -4.89 24.97
N ARG A 162 12.40 -4.59 25.97
CA ARG A 162 12.86 -4.13 27.29
C ARG A 162 13.66 -5.18 28.07
N SER A 163 13.29 -6.46 27.98
CA SER A 163 14.01 -7.53 28.67
C SER A 163 15.44 -7.77 28.15
N TYR A 164 15.76 -7.32 26.92
CA TYR A 164 17.09 -7.50 26.31
C TYR A 164 17.99 -6.25 26.38
N GLN A 165 17.53 -5.12 26.95
CA GLN A 165 18.34 -3.90 27.09
C GLN A 165 19.40 -3.94 28.21
N THR A 166 19.44 -5.00 29.05
CA THR A 166 20.39 -5.12 30.18
C THR A 166 21.82 -5.47 29.75
N ASN A 167 22.08 -5.83 28.48
CA ASN A 167 23.42 -6.17 27.99
C ASN A 167 24.19 -4.99 27.35
N ILE A 168 23.88 -3.73 27.71
CA ILE A 168 24.78 -2.58 27.45
C ILE A 168 25.80 -2.48 28.60
N ARG A 169 26.65 -3.51 28.73
CA ARG A 169 27.91 -3.45 29.48
C ARG A 169 29.02 -4.07 28.63
N LEU A 170 29.26 -3.48 27.47
CA LEU A 170 30.49 -3.71 26.72
C LEU A 170 31.37 -2.46 26.84
N SER A 171 32.56 -2.67 27.40
CA SER A 171 33.67 -1.73 27.53
C SER A 171 33.48 -0.54 28.50
N LYS A 172 33.55 -0.80 29.81
CA LYS A 172 34.34 0.11 30.65
C LYS A 172 35.79 -0.10 30.26
N LYS A 173 36.33 0.84 29.48
CA LYS A 173 37.76 0.96 29.17
C LYS A 173 38.53 0.77 30.48
N GLN A 174 39.43 -0.20 30.47
CA GLN A 174 40.36 -0.44 31.57
C GLN A 174 41.41 0.66 31.48
N ASP A 175 41.38 1.61 32.42
CA ASP A 175 42.41 2.63 32.59
C ASP A 175 43.77 1.95 32.80
N ARG A 176 44.71 2.17 31.87
CA ARG A 176 46.16 2.17 32.09
C ARG A 176 46.83 3.13 31.13
#